data_AF-A0A0M3STE0-F1
#
_entry.id   AF-A0A0M3STE0-F1
#
_cell.length_a   1.000
_cell.length_b   1.000
_cell.length_c   1.000
_cell.angle_alpha   90.00
_cell.angle_beta   90.00
_cell.angle_gamma   90.00
#
_symmetry.space_group_name_H-M   'P 1'
#
loop_
_entity.id
_entity.type
_entity.pdbx_description
1 polymer ?
#
loop_
_entity_poly.entity_id
_entity_poly.type
_entity_poly.pdbx_seq_one_letter_code
_entity_poly.pdbx_strand_id
1 'polypeptide(L)'
;MEADLNRLQKESDTLTGRVDDPAVQRPLRQTLTRKPFPESLPRDEKRLLPTEPCCPECGGALSYLGEDTAEQLELMRSAFRVIRTVREKHACTKCDAIVQAPAPSRPIERGIA
;
A
#
# COMPACT_ATOMS: atom_id res chain seq x y z
N MET A 1 13.16 -15.50 37.77
CA MET A 1 13.67 -14.46 36.85
C MET A 1 13.08 -14.60 35.46
N GLU A 2 13.39 -15.66 34.70
CA GLU A 2 12.86 -15.84 33.33
C GLU A 2 11.34 -16.11 33.29
N ALA A 3 10.84 -16.88 34.26
CA ALA A 3 9.40 -17.12 34.43
C ALA A 3 8.62 -15.84 34.81
N ASP A 4 9.22 -14.96 35.62
CA ASP A 4 8.61 -13.69 36.04
C ASP A 4 8.54 -12.71 34.87
N LEU A 5 9.59 -12.65 34.04
CA LEU A 5 9.59 -11.86 32.81
C LEU A 5 8.52 -12.35 31.85
N ASN A 6 8.39 -13.66 31.66
CA ASN A 6 7.34 -14.24 30.82
C ASN A 6 5.94 -13.93 31.35
N ARG A 7 5.75 -13.90 32.67
CA ARG A 7 4.48 -13.54 33.29
C ARG A 7 4.15 -12.06 33.05
N LEU A 8 5.11 -11.16 33.29
CA LEU A 8 4.93 -9.72 33.05
C LEU A 8 4.66 -9.41 31.57
N GLN A 9 5.32 -10.12 30.65
CA GLN A 9 5.07 -10.00 29.22
C GLN A 9 3.65 -10.41 28.88
N LYS A 10 3.16 -11.52 29.44
CA LYS A 10 1.81 -12.02 29.22
C LYS A 10 0.74 -11.06 29.77
N GLU A 11 0.97 -10.50 30.95
CA GLU A 11 0.12 -9.46 31.53
C GLU A 11 0.09 -8.20 30.64
N SER A 12 1.24 -7.75 30.12
CA SER A 12 1.34 -6.62 29.18
C SER A 12 0.60 -6.87 27.86
N ASP A 13 0.74 -8.06 27.27
CA ASP A 13 0.07 -8.40 26.01
C ASP A 13 -1.46 -8.45 26.14
N THR A 14 -1.98 -8.86 27.31
CA THR A 14 -3.42 -8.80 27.62
C THR A 14 -3.90 -7.36 27.75
N LEU A 15 -3.16 -6.49 28.44
CA LEU A 15 -3.52 -5.08 28.63
C LEU A 15 -3.43 -4.27 27.33
N THR A 16 -2.46 -4.57 26.47
CA THR A 16 -2.26 -3.86 25.19
C THR A 16 -3.15 -4.37 24.06
N GLY A 17 -3.97 -5.40 24.31
CA GLY A 17 -4.87 -5.98 23.30
C GLY A 17 -4.13 -6.64 22.14
N ARG A 18 -2.91 -7.14 22.40
CA ARG A 18 -2.08 -7.89 21.46
C ARG A 18 -2.55 -9.34 21.33
N VAL A 19 -3.29 -9.82 22.33
CA VAL A 19 -4.07 -11.06 22.30
C VAL A 19 -5.51 -10.71 21.95
N ASP A 20 -6.10 -11.41 20.98
CA ASP A 20 -7.53 -11.23 20.65
C ASP A 20 -8.39 -11.79 21.79
N ASP A 21 -9.08 -10.90 22.50
CA ASP A 21 -10.04 -11.25 23.55
C ASP A 21 -11.44 -11.37 22.93
N PRO A 22 -12.05 -12.57 22.89
CA PRO A 22 -13.36 -12.77 22.29
C PRO A 22 -14.50 -12.10 23.07
N ALA A 23 -14.28 -11.71 24.33
CA ALA A 23 -15.27 -10.98 25.14
C ALA A 23 -15.29 -9.48 24.82
N VAL A 24 -14.22 -8.95 24.21
CA VAL A 24 -14.14 -7.56 23.79
C VAL A 24 -14.58 -7.47 22.34
N GLN A 25 -15.84 -7.06 22.12
CA GLN A 25 -16.31 -6.71 20.78
C GLN A 25 -15.48 -5.53 20.27
N ARG A 26 -14.47 -5.80 19.44
CA ARG A 26 -13.74 -4.75 18.73
C ARG A 26 -14.77 -4.09 17.81
N PRO A 27 -15.09 -2.79 18.00
CA PRO A 27 -15.93 -2.11 17.04
C PRO A 27 -15.27 -2.28 15.68
N LEU A 28 -16.07 -2.66 14.66
CA LEU A 28 -15.64 -2.61 13.28
C LEU A 28 -14.98 -1.26 13.09
N ARG A 29 -13.66 -1.25 12.84
CA ARG A 29 -12.94 0.01 12.63
C ARG A 29 -13.69 0.73 11.53
N GLN A 30 -14.43 1.77 11.89
CA GLN A 30 -15.00 2.68 10.92
C GLN A 30 -13.80 3.25 10.21
N THR A 31 -13.56 2.79 8.99
CA THR A 31 -12.49 3.32 8.16
C THR A 31 -12.94 4.72 7.77
N LEU A 32 -12.61 5.70 8.60
CA LEU A 32 -12.61 7.09 8.16
C LEU A 32 -11.74 7.12 6.91
N THR A 33 -12.34 7.45 5.77
CA THR A 33 -11.60 7.65 4.53
C THR A 33 -10.56 8.72 4.80
N ARG A 34 -9.29 8.38 4.65
CA ARG A 34 -8.21 9.32 4.87
C ARG A 34 -8.38 10.48 3.90
N LYS A 35 -8.18 11.70 4.39
CA LYS A 35 -8.18 12.88 3.52
C LYS A 35 -6.93 12.84 2.66
N PRO A 36 -7.03 13.20 1.37
CA PRO A 36 -5.85 13.29 0.51
C PRO A 36 -4.86 14.32 1.07
N PHE A 37 -3.59 14.22 0.65
CA PHE A 37 -2.60 15.20 1.05
C PHE A 37 -2.97 16.60 0.51
N PRO A 38 -2.66 17.67 1.27
CA PRO A 38 -2.90 19.04 0.82
C PRO A 38 -2.35 19.33 -0.59
N GLU A 39 -3.07 20.11 -1.38
CA GLU A 39 -2.65 20.54 -2.72
C GLU A 39 -1.41 21.44 -2.68
N SER A 40 -1.18 22.13 -1.56
CA SER A 40 -0.01 22.99 -1.34
C SER A 40 1.31 22.23 -1.25
N LEU A 41 1.29 20.93 -0.98
CA LEU A 41 2.51 20.12 -0.95
C LEU A 41 3.00 19.83 -2.37
N PRO A 42 4.30 20.02 -2.66
CA PRO A 42 4.87 19.71 -3.96
C PRO A 42 4.73 18.20 -4.23
N ARG A 43 4.27 17.88 -5.45
CA ARG A 43 4.07 16.51 -5.92
C ARG A 43 5.11 16.15 -6.97
N ASP A 44 5.81 15.04 -6.74
CA ASP A 44 6.71 14.43 -7.71
C ASP A 44 6.03 13.18 -8.28
N GLU A 45 5.63 13.22 -9.55
CA GLU A 45 4.92 12.12 -10.23
C GLU A 45 5.90 11.11 -10.84
N LYS A 46 5.68 9.82 -10.56
CA LYS A 46 6.42 8.69 -11.12
C LYS A 46 5.46 7.75 -11.84
N ARG A 47 5.52 7.73 -13.17
CA ARG A 47 4.74 6.82 -14.02
C ARG A 47 5.49 5.51 -14.23
N LEU A 48 4.81 4.40 -13.96
CA LEU A 48 5.32 3.04 -14.10
C LEU A 48 4.51 2.32 -15.17
N LEU A 49 5.21 1.97 -16.25
CA LEU A 49 4.71 1.12 -17.33
C LEU A 49 4.86 -0.37 -16.96
N PRO A 50 4.07 -1.26 -17.57
CA PRO A 50 4.33 -2.70 -17.52
C PRO A 50 5.80 -3.02 -17.83
N THR A 51 6.36 -3.99 -17.10
CA THR A 51 7.77 -4.40 -17.26
C THR A 51 8.06 -4.90 -18.68
N GLU A 52 7.14 -5.69 -19.23
CA GLU A 52 7.24 -6.24 -20.58
C GLU A 52 6.29 -5.48 -21.52
N PRO A 53 6.73 -5.20 -22.76
CA PRO A 53 5.90 -4.54 -23.77
C PRO A 53 4.83 -5.48 -24.37
N CYS A 54 4.91 -6.78 -24.09
CA CYS A 54 3.98 -7.79 -24.55
C CYS A 54 3.38 -8.58 -23.38
N CYS A 55 2.26 -9.26 -23.63
CA CYS A 55 1.60 -10.08 -22.62
C CYS A 55 2.51 -11.25 -22.19
N PRO A 56 2.81 -11.41 -20.89
CA PRO A 56 3.67 -12.48 -20.41
C PRO A 56 3.04 -13.88 -20.55
N GLU A 57 1.72 -13.96 -20.70
CA GLU A 57 1.00 -15.24 -20.83
C GLU A 57 0.92 -15.74 -22.27
N CYS A 58 0.73 -14.85 -23.26
CA CYS A 58 0.48 -15.25 -24.66
C CYS A 58 1.32 -14.50 -25.71
N GLY A 59 2.17 -13.56 -25.31
CA GLY A 59 2.96 -12.71 -26.22
C GLY A 59 2.13 -11.73 -27.06
N GLY A 60 0.85 -11.53 -26.74
CA GLY A 60 -0.03 -10.58 -27.42
C GLY A 60 0.34 -9.11 -27.17
N ALA A 61 -0.20 -8.23 -28.01
CA ALA A 61 -0.06 -6.78 -27.83
C ALA A 61 -0.84 -6.31 -26.60
N LEU A 62 -0.32 -5.27 -25.95
CA LEU A 62 -0.91 -4.64 -24.79
C LEU A 62 -1.57 -3.31 -25.20
N SER A 63 -2.80 -3.08 -24.73
CA SER A 63 -3.53 -1.83 -24.88
C SER A 63 -3.79 -1.21 -23.52
N TYR A 64 -3.71 0.12 -23.43
CA TYR A 64 -4.01 0.86 -22.21
C TYR A 64 -5.44 0.57 -21.72
N LEU A 65 -5.56 0.25 -20.42
CA LEU A 65 -6.84 -0.03 -19.75
C LEU A 65 -7.17 1.04 -18.69
N GLY A 66 -6.16 1.52 -17.97
CA GLY A 66 -6.35 2.49 -16.88
C GLY A 66 -5.09 2.66 -16.03
N GLU A 67 -5.22 3.33 -14.89
CA GLU A 67 -4.10 3.65 -14.00
C GLU A 67 -4.50 3.43 -12.54
N ASP A 68 -3.57 2.93 -11.73
CA ASP A 68 -3.65 3.01 -10.26
C ASP A 68 -2.73 4.11 -9.74
N THR A 69 -3.25 4.99 -8.91
CA THR A 69 -2.48 6.05 -8.26
C THR A 69 -2.29 5.76 -6.77
N ALA A 70 -1.07 5.93 -6.27
CA ALA A 70 -0.76 5.92 -4.83
C ALA A 70 0.08 7.15 -4.47
N GLU A 71 -0.29 7.85 -3.40
CA GLU A 71 0.48 8.96 -2.86
C GLU A 71 1.26 8.53 -1.61
N GLN A 72 2.50 8.98 -1.46
CA GLN A 72 3.32 8.78 -0.27
C GLN A 72 4.00 10.09 0.12
N LEU A 73 3.94 10.46 1.40
CA LEU A 73 4.69 11.60 1.92
C LEU A 73 6.13 11.18 2.21
N GLU A 74 7.10 11.95 1.69
CA GLU A 74 8.53 11.73 1.89
C GLU A 74 9.20 13.02 2.38
N LEU A 75 10.20 12.89 3.26
CA LEU A 75 11.01 14.00 3.73
C LEU A 75 12.28 14.09 2.89
N MET A 76 12.37 15.09 2.01
CA MET A 76 13.51 15.31 1.13
C MET A 76 14.16 16.66 1.43
N ARG A 77 15.45 16.66 1.80
CA ARG A 77 16.23 17.89 2.07
C ARG A 77 15.51 18.85 3.02
N SER A 78 14.98 18.30 4.12
CA SER A 78 14.22 19.04 5.15
C SER A 78 12.88 19.64 4.69
N ALA A 79 12.34 19.20 3.55
CA ALA A 79 11.00 19.57 3.08
C ALA A 79 10.14 18.33 2.79
N PHE A 80 8.85 18.41 3.09
CA PHE A 80 7.91 17.35 2.75
C PHE A 80 7.52 17.42 1.28
N ARG A 81 7.49 16.27 0.63
CA ARG A 81 7.06 16.09 -0.76
C ARG A 81 6.12 14.91 -0.84
N VAL A 82 5.15 14.99 -1.74
CA VAL A 82 4.26 13.87 -2.04
C VAL A 82 4.80 13.16 -3.27
N ILE A 83 5.22 11.92 -3.12
CA ILE A 83 5.57 11.06 -4.24
C ILE A 83 4.28 10.40 -4.75
N ARG A 84 3.84 10.83 -5.93
CA ARG A 84 2.65 10.27 -6.60
C ARG A 84 3.10 9.19 -7.58
N THR A 85 2.87 7.92 -7.24
CA THR A 85 3.17 6.81 -8.13
C THR A 85 1.94 6.43 -8.93
N VAL A 86 2.05 6.45 -10.25
CA VAL A 86 1.00 6.09 -11.20
C VAL A 86 1.43 4.79 -11.89
N ARG A 87 0.68 3.71 -11.71
CA ARG A 87 0.94 2.40 -12.33
C ARG A 87 -0.07 2.13 -13.42
N GLU A 88 0.36 2.18 -14.66
CA GLU A 88 -0.50 1.93 -15.82
C GLU A 88 -0.87 0.45 -15.89
N LYS A 89 -2.17 0.20 -16.07
CA LYS A 89 -2.76 -1.09 -16.38
C LYS A 89 -2.93 -1.19 -17.88
N HIS A 90 -2.45 -2.28 -18.43
CA HIS A 90 -2.63 -2.63 -19.82
C HIS A 90 -3.35 -3.97 -19.90
N ALA A 91 -4.31 -4.09 -20.81
CA ALA A 91 -4.99 -5.35 -21.12
C ALA A 91 -4.39 -5.97 -22.39
N CYS A 92 -4.20 -7.28 -22.38
CA CYS A 92 -3.82 -7.99 -23.60
C CYS A 92 -5.01 -8.08 -24.56
N THR A 93 -4.80 -7.74 -25.83
CA THR A 93 -5.84 -7.80 -26.87
C THR A 93 -6.19 -9.22 -27.34
N LYS A 94 -5.49 -10.25 -26.86
CA LYS A 94 -5.69 -11.65 -27.27
C LYS A 94 -6.33 -12.53 -26.19
N CYS A 95 -5.92 -12.36 -24.93
CA CYS A 95 -6.33 -13.22 -23.82
C CYS A 95 -6.93 -12.44 -22.65
N ASP A 96 -7.13 -11.13 -22.79
CA ASP A 96 -7.68 -10.22 -21.78
C ASP A 96 -6.93 -10.17 -20.44
N ALA A 97 -5.72 -10.74 -20.39
CA ALA A 97 -4.85 -10.66 -19.22
C ALA A 97 -4.46 -9.21 -18.93
N ILE A 98 -4.61 -8.79 -17.67
CA ILE A 98 -4.23 -7.46 -17.21
C ILE A 98 -2.78 -7.49 -16.73
N VAL A 99 -1.93 -6.70 -17.38
CA VAL A 99 -0.52 -6.53 -17.05
C VAL A 99 -0.32 -5.15 -16.45
N GLN A 100 0.39 -5.09 -15.33
CA GLN A 100 0.70 -3.86 -14.61
C GLN A 100 2.09 -4.00 -13.98
N ALA A 101 2.83 -2.89 -13.88
CA ALA A 101 4.07 -2.84 -13.08
C ALA A 101 3.80 -3.31 -11.64
N PRO A 102 4.71 -4.00 -10.94
CA PRO A 102 4.53 -4.33 -9.53
C PRO A 102 4.37 -3.08 -8.66
N ALA A 103 3.65 -3.20 -7.54
CA ALA A 103 3.51 -2.10 -6.60
C ALA A 103 4.89 -1.80 -5.97
N PRO A 104 5.30 -0.51 -5.86
CA PRO A 104 6.52 -0.17 -5.16
C PRO A 104 6.40 -0.55 -3.69
N SER A 105 7.53 -0.87 -3.06
CA SER A 105 7.58 -1.09 -1.62
C SER A 105 7.17 0.18 -0.88
N ARG A 106 6.37 0.01 0.17
CA ARG A 106 5.95 1.09 1.06
C ARG A 106 6.73 0.99 2.37
N PRO A 107 7.03 2.11 3.04
CA PRO A 107 7.62 2.08 4.38
C PRO A 107 6.76 1.31 5.40
N ILE A 108 5.43 1.30 5.19
CA ILE A 108 4.46 0.55 5.98
C ILE A 108 3.62 -0.29 5.02
N GLU A 109 3.71 -1.61 5.11
CA GLU A 109 3.07 -2.55 4.15
C GLU A 109 1.56 -2.35 3.99
N ARG A 110 0.87 -2.02 5.09
CA ARG A 110 -0.58 -1.75 5.12
C ARG A 110 -0.89 -0.27 5.33
N GLY A 111 0.10 0.60 5.12
CA GLY A 111 -0.09 2.04 5.13
C GLY A 111 -0.99 2.46 3.96
N ILE A 112 -2.11 3.10 4.28
CA ILE A 112 -3.02 3.71 3.32
C ILE A 112 -2.79 5.22 3.42
N ALA A 113 -2.58 5.94 2.32
CA ALA A 113 -2.59 7.40 2.33
C ALA A 113 -3.99 7.89 1.95
#